data_AF-A0A285MW73-F1
#
_entry.id   AF-A0A285MW73-F1
#
_cell.length_a   1.000
_cell.length_b   1.000
_cell.length_c   1.000
_cell.angle_alpha   90.00
_cell.angle_beta   90.00
_cell.angle_gamma   90.00
#
_symmetry.space_group_name_H-M   'P 1'
#
loop_
_entity.id
_entity.type
_entity.pdbx_description
1 polymer ?
#
loop_
_entity_poly.entity_id
_entity_poly.type
_entity_poly.pdbx_seq_one_letter_code
_entity_poly.pdbx_strand_id
1 'polypeptide(L)' 'MFLRDGIFWGMHLIWWAIWLVALGWIFFAPSNWPLREEEEENDALTVLKIRFAKGEITKEEYRNQKKVLELDA' A
#
# COMPACT_ATOMS: atom_id res chain seq x y z
N MET A 1 -32.07 25.27 -36.06
CA MET A 1 -31.32 24.01 -36.23
C MET A 1 -29.85 24.29 -35.91
N PHE A 2 -29.49 24.40 -34.62
CA PHE A 2 -28.13 24.75 -34.16
C PHE A 2 -27.69 23.93 -32.92
N LEU A 3 -28.52 22.97 -32.48
CA LEU A 3 -28.32 22.22 -31.23
C LEU A 3 -27.62 20.86 -31.42
N ARG A 4 -27.34 20.45 -32.68
CA ARG A 4 -26.74 19.12 -32.97
C ARG A 4 -25.21 19.14 -33.11
N ASP A 5 -24.62 20.25 -33.53
CA ASP A 5 -23.17 20.30 -33.80
C ASP A 5 -22.32 20.49 -32.54
N GLY A 6 -22.91 21.00 -31.45
CA GLY A 6 -22.23 21.15 -30.16
C GLY A 6 -21.95 19.83 -29.44
N ILE A 7 -22.65 18.74 -29.79
CA ILE A 7 -22.52 17.44 -29.12
C ILE A 7 -21.19 16.75 -29.49
N PHE A 8 -20.74 16.89 -30.74
CA PHE A 8 -19.48 16.30 -31.20
C PHE A 8 -18.25 16.91 -30.50
N TRP A 9 -18.28 18.22 -30.24
CA TRP A 9 -17.26 18.91 -29.43
C TRP A 9 -17.43 18.65 -27.94
N GLY A 10 -18.67 18.55 -27.45
CA GLY A 10 -18.97 18.25 -26.05
C GLY A 10 -18.44 16.88 -25.62
N MET A 11 -18.56 15.86 -26.46
CA MET A 11 -18.10 14.51 -26.13
C MET A 11 -16.57 14.44 -25.96
N HIS A 12 -15.81 15.20 -26.76
CA HIS A 12 -14.36 15.24 -26.65
C HIS A 12 -13.90 16.07 -25.44
N LEU A 13 -14.55 17.19 -25.15
CA LEU A 13 -14.27 18.01 -23.96
C LEU A 13 -14.57 17.26 -22.66
N ILE A 14 -15.69 16.53 -22.61
CA ILE A 14 -16.03 15.67 -21.47
C ILE A 14 -14.99 14.56 -21.29
N TRP A 15 -14.50 13.97 -22.38
CA TRP A 15 -13.44 12.97 -22.32
C TRP A 15 -12.13 13.52 -21.74
N TRP A 16 -11.71 14.71 -22.17
CA TRP A 16 -10.54 15.39 -21.61
C TRP A 16 -10.73 15.77 -20.13
N ALA A 17 -11.93 16.18 -19.73
CA ALA A 17 -12.25 16.49 -18.34
C ALA A 17 -12.10 15.25 -17.43
N ILE A 18 -12.52 14.07 -17.89
CA ILE A 18 -12.35 12.81 -17.14
C ILE A 18 -10.87 12.51 -16.91
N TRP A 19 -10.02 12.65 -17.94
CA TRP A 19 -8.58 12.42 -17.80
C TRP A 19 -7.91 13.42 -16.88
N LEU A 20 -8.27 14.71 -16.95
CA LEU A 20 -7.73 15.72 -16.03
C LEU A 20 -8.11 15.45 -14.57
N VAL A 21 -9.34 15.03 -14.32
CA VAL A 21 -9.80 14.66 -12.98
C VAL A 21 -9.11 13.38 -12.50
N ALA A 22 -8.96 12.36 -13.34
CA ALA A 22 -8.26 11.13 -12.99
C ALA A 22 -6.78 11.36 -12.66
N LEU A 23 -6.09 12.19 -13.45
CA LEU A 23 -4.70 12.57 -13.20
C LEU A 23 -4.55 13.40 -11.92
N GLY A 24 -5.45 14.35 -11.68
CA GLY A 24 -5.49 15.08 -10.41
C GLY A 24 -5.79 14.16 -9.22
N TRP A 25 -6.69 13.20 -9.39
CA TRP A 25 -7.02 12.19 -8.39
C TRP A 25 -5.83 11.28 -8.10
N ILE A 26 -4.93 11.00 -9.03
CA ILE A 26 -3.71 10.21 -8.73
C ILE A 26 -2.79 10.95 -7.74
N PHE A 27 -2.73 12.28 -7.80
CA PHE A 27 -1.95 13.09 -6.85
C PHE A 27 -2.66 13.25 -5.49
N PHE A 28 -3.99 13.34 -5.49
CA PHE A 28 -4.80 13.46 -4.27
C PHE A 28 -5.23 12.13 -3.67
N ALA A 29 -5.10 11.03 -4.41
CA ALA A 29 -5.24 9.69 -3.88
C ALA A 29 -4.15 9.60 -2.82
N PRO A 30 -4.52 9.59 -1.52
CA PRO A 30 -3.53 9.31 -0.52
C PRO A 30 -2.97 7.97 -0.96
N SER A 31 -1.65 7.88 -1.07
CA SER A 31 -0.97 6.60 -1.18
C SER A 31 -1.18 5.89 0.15
N ASN A 32 -2.43 5.51 0.45
CA ASN A 32 -2.75 4.47 1.39
C ASN A 32 -2.39 3.16 0.71
N TRP A 33 -1.10 3.00 0.47
CA TRP A 33 -0.44 1.71 0.51
C TRP A 33 -0.12 1.47 1.99
N PRO A 34 -0.99 0.81 2.76
CA PRO A 34 -0.63 0.40 4.10
C PRO A 34 0.24 -0.83 3.94
N LEU A 35 1.56 -0.67 3.82
CA LEU A 35 2.59 -1.65 4.22
C LEU A 35 3.89 -1.36 3.47
N ARG A 36 4.67 -0.38 3.94
CA ARG A 36 6.13 -0.56 3.81
C ARG A 36 7.03 0.29 4.66
N GLU A 37 6.53 0.94 5.71
CA GLU A 37 7.40 1.77 6.57
C GLU A 37 7.39 1.34 8.04
N GLU A 38 6.46 0.48 8.47
CA GLU A 38 6.56 -0.24 9.75
C GLU A 38 7.18 -1.65 9.59
N GLU A 39 7.65 -2.00 8.39
CA GLU A 39 8.18 -3.35 8.13
C GLU A 39 9.60 -3.56 8.63
N GLU A 40 10.46 -2.55 8.83
CA GLU A 40 11.85 -2.84 9.23
C GLU A 40 11.97 -3.39 10.67
N GLU A 41 11.15 -2.89 11.60
CA GLU A 41 11.11 -3.40 12.98
C GLU A 41 10.25 -4.68 13.09
N ASN A 42 9.17 -4.76 12.28
CA ASN A 42 8.36 -5.97 12.19
C ASN A 42 9.06 -7.09 11.40
N ASP A 43 10.07 -6.84 10.56
CA ASP A 43 10.70 -7.86 9.71
C ASP A 43 11.44 -8.88 10.58
N ALA A 44 12.24 -8.44 11.55
CA ALA A 44 12.95 -9.34 12.46
C ALA A 44 11.98 -10.23 13.25
N LEU A 45 10.90 -9.64 13.80
CA LEU A 45 9.87 -10.39 14.53
C LEU A 45 9.02 -11.27 13.59
N THR A 46 8.80 -10.86 12.35
CA THR A 46 8.02 -11.60 11.34
C THR A 46 8.81 -12.80 10.83
N VAL A 47 10.10 -12.62 10.53
CA VAL A 47 11.03 -13.71 10.20
C VAL A 47 11.11 -14.71 11.35
N LEU A 48 11.17 -14.24 12.60
CA LEU A 48 11.18 -15.10 13.78
C LEU A 48 9.87 -15.92 13.92
N LYS A 49 8.71 -15.29 13.73
CA LYS A 49 7.40 -15.97 13.73
C LYS A 49 7.28 -17.01 12.61
N ILE A 50 7.75 -16.70 11.41
CA ILE A 50 7.72 -17.61 10.26
C ILE A 50 8.57 -18.86 10.54
N ARG A 51 9.78 -18.70 11.09
CA ARG A 51 10.66 -19.83 11.46
C ARG A 51 10.05 -20.70 12.57
N PHE A 52 9.39 -20.08 13.54
CA PHE A 52 8.66 -20.81 14.59
C PHE A 52 7.49 -21.61 14.01
N ALA A 53 6.71 -21.02 13.11
CA ALA A 53 5.59 -21.71 12.46
C ALA A 53 6.04 -22.89 11.57
N LYS A 54 7.23 -22.80 10.99
CA LYS A 54 7.88 -23.91 10.26
C LYS A 54 8.44 -25.01 11.16
N GLY A 55 8.50 -24.78 12.48
CA GLY A 55 9.12 -25.70 13.43
C GLY A 55 10.64 -25.75 13.35
N GLU A 56 11.28 -24.78 12.67
CA GLU A 56 12.74 -24.68 12.55
C GLU A 56 13.40 -24.22 13.85
N ILE A 57 12.63 -23.59 14.75
CA ILE A 57 13.09 -23.13 16.07
C ILE A 57 12.16 -23.62 17.17
N THR A 58 12.72 -23.90 18.34
CA THR A 58 11.95 -24.32 19.51
C THR A 58 11.27 -23.13 20.19
N LYS A 59 10.27 -23.42 21.01
CA LYS A 59 9.54 -22.40 21.79
C LYS A 59 10.47 -21.59 22.73
N GLU A 60 11.54 -22.19 23.23
CA GLU A 60 12.51 -21.49 24.07
C GLU A 60 13.36 -20.50 23.27
N GLU A 61 13.89 -20.93 22.12
CA GLU A 61 14.67 -20.07 21.22
C GLU A 61 13.86 -18.90 20.68
N TYR A 62 12.58 -19.13 20.37
CA TYR A 62 11.65 -18.07 19.98
C TYR A 62 11.49 -17.02 21.10
N ARG A 63 11.31 -17.45 22.36
CA ARG A 63 11.13 -16.53 23.49
C ARG A 63 12.38 -15.72 23.79
N ASN A 64 13.56 -16.32 23.68
CA ASN A 64 14.83 -15.63 23.90
C ASN A 64 15.08 -14.59 22.81
N GLN A 65 14.93 -14.95 21.53
CA GLN A 65 15.11 -14.03 20.41
C GLN A 65 14.11 -12.89 20.43
N LYS A 66 12.84 -13.18 20.76
CA LYS A 66 11.81 -12.14 20.90
C LYS A 66 12.20 -11.11 21.98
N LYS A 67 12.71 -11.56 23.13
CA LYS A 67 13.13 -10.65 24.21
C LYS A 67 14.33 -9.78 23.82
N VAL A 68 15.30 -10.33 23.08
CA VAL A 68 16.45 -9.56 22.59
C VAL A 68 15.98 -8.47 21.62
N LEU A 69 15.10 -8.83 20.67
CA LEU A 69 14.55 -7.89 19.70
C LEU A 69 13.67 -6.80 20.34
N GLU A 70 12.95 -7.10 21.42
CA GLU A 70 12.16 -6.10 22.18
C GLU A 70 13.01 -5.22 23.12
N LEU A 71 14.26 -5.60 23.42
CA LEU A 71 15.16 -4.83 24.29
C LEU A 71 16.10 -3.90 23.51
N ASP A 72 16.41 -4.24 22.26
CA ASP A 72 17.29 -3.48 21.38
C ASP A 72 16.55 -2.45 20.49
N ALA A 73 15.20 -2.44 20.53
CA ALA A 73 14.33 -1.46 19.87
C ALA A 73 13.92 -0.32 20.82
#